data_AF-A0A1D2QGD4-F1
#
_entry.id   AF-A0A1D2QGD4-F1
#
_cell.length_a   1.000
_cell.length_b   1.000
_cell.length_c   1.000
_cell.angle_alpha   90.00
_cell.angle_beta   90.00
_cell.angle_gamma   90.00
#
_symmetry.space_group_name_H-M   'P 1'
#
loop_
_entity.id
_entity.type
_entity.pdbx_description
1 polymer ?
#
loop_
_entity_poly.entity_id
_entity_poly.type
_entity_poly.pdbx_seq_one_letter_code
_entity_poly.pdbx_strand_id
1 'polypeptide(L)'
;MATGVTTAKEYETITIPANTAKQFTVGSGETFENKLIDISASGADVRIVASGSDWTIRNVGVTGEADTSGPHPPGKNLGGYPNLITASGTGTIEHVYLGDGVSGDMVRKGAIGIPKSFAGHIDITEVTMNGWTGNAIYAGGAAKSSGGGGTLAFDRCLMKNNNISHLRIATDGTTVKNTVIYNTNDVPLHPINGGVVNSRGVYDGYGTESDVVTFENCDIDCTDSNTNGAASALVAAHTTFKVKNSQVKGSLIGNVESTNVGS
;
A
#
# COMPACT_ATOMS: atom_id res chain seq x y z
N MET A 1 3.30 -52.25 -2.47
CA MET A 1 2.98 -51.19 -1.50
C MET A 1 3.08 -49.88 -2.24
N ALA A 2 1.95 -49.26 -2.60
CA ALA A 2 1.95 -47.96 -3.27
C ALA A 2 2.07 -46.87 -2.21
N THR A 3 3.22 -46.20 -2.15
CA THR A 3 3.42 -45.01 -1.33
C THR A 3 2.71 -43.85 -2.03
N GLY A 4 1.53 -43.49 -1.53
CA GLY A 4 0.84 -42.28 -1.96
C GLY A 4 1.66 -41.06 -1.56
N VAL A 5 2.13 -40.31 -2.54
CA VAL A 5 2.63 -38.95 -2.33
C VAL A 5 1.41 -38.07 -2.12
N THR A 6 1.09 -37.77 -0.86
CA THR A 6 0.20 -36.65 -0.55
C THR A 6 0.95 -35.37 -0.87
N THR A 7 0.62 -34.72 -1.98
CA THR A 7 1.03 -33.33 -2.24
C THR A 7 0.49 -32.48 -1.11
N ALA A 8 1.34 -32.08 -0.16
CA ALA A 8 0.99 -31.04 0.80
C ALA A 8 0.64 -29.79 -0.01
N LYS A 9 -0.51 -29.16 0.27
CA LYS A 9 -0.79 -27.87 -0.35
C LYS A 9 0.32 -26.90 0.08
N GLU A 10 0.98 -26.28 -0.90
CA GLU A 10 2.05 -25.29 -0.65
C GLU A 10 1.50 -24.03 0.05
N TYR A 11 0.18 -23.87 0.10
CA TYR A 11 -0.53 -22.80 0.81
C TYR A 11 -1.92 -23.25 1.31
N GLU A 12 -2.45 -22.56 2.33
CA GLU A 12 -3.84 -22.70 2.78
C GLU A 12 -4.74 -21.68 2.07
N THR A 13 -5.89 -22.14 1.56
CA THR A 13 -6.94 -21.23 1.07
C THR A 13 -7.93 -20.90 2.16
N ILE A 14 -8.20 -19.61 2.37
CA ILE A 14 -9.21 -19.11 3.30
C ILE A 14 -10.28 -18.37 2.50
N THR A 15 -11.42 -19.01 2.27
CA THR A 15 -12.58 -18.37 1.61
C THR A 15 -13.41 -17.61 2.64
N ILE A 16 -13.64 -16.32 2.38
CA ILE A 16 -14.50 -15.47 3.18
C ILE A 16 -15.93 -15.51 2.59
N PRO A 17 -16.94 -15.94 3.36
CA PRO A 17 -18.33 -15.98 2.87
C PRO A 17 -18.90 -14.61 2.53
N ALA A 18 -19.91 -14.59 1.67
CA ALA A 18 -20.65 -13.39 1.30
C ALA A 18 -21.17 -12.63 2.53
N ASN A 19 -21.06 -11.30 2.52
CA ASN A 19 -21.48 -10.39 3.60
C ASN A 19 -20.82 -10.67 4.95
N THR A 20 -19.62 -11.26 4.97
CA THR A 20 -18.86 -11.49 6.19
C THR A 20 -17.46 -10.91 6.09
N ALA A 21 -16.87 -10.60 7.23
CA ALA A 21 -15.50 -10.13 7.30
C ALA A 21 -14.70 -10.97 8.29
N LYS A 22 -13.41 -11.19 8.02
CA LYS A 22 -12.51 -11.89 8.94
C LYS A 22 -11.28 -11.05 9.25
N GLN A 23 -10.96 -10.93 10.55
CA GLN A 23 -9.74 -10.31 11.00
C GLN A 23 -8.76 -11.36 11.53
N PHE A 24 -7.49 -11.23 11.14
CA PHE A 24 -6.35 -11.96 11.67
C PHE A 24 -5.47 -10.99 12.46
N THR A 25 -4.84 -11.48 13.52
CA THR A 25 -3.86 -10.73 14.30
C THR A 25 -2.52 -11.43 14.23
N VAL A 26 -1.44 -10.66 14.11
CA VAL A 26 -0.05 -11.13 14.15
C VAL A 26 0.67 -10.31 15.21
N GLY A 27 0.99 -10.95 16.33
CA GLY A 27 1.70 -10.38 17.47
C GLY A 27 3.21 -10.55 17.38
N SER A 28 3.92 -10.17 18.44
CA SER A 28 5.38 -10.27 18.49
C SER A 28 5.88 -11.69 18.25
N GLY A 29 6.88 -11.84 17.38
CA GLY A 29 7.49 -13.12 17.03
C GLY A 29 6.60 -14.06 16.21
N GLU A 30 5.36 -13.67 15.90
CA GLU A 30 4.44 -14.49 15.13
C GLU A 30 4.68 -14.33 13.63
N THR A 31 4.44 -15.42 12.89
CA THR A 31 4.48 -15.44 11.42
C THR A 31 3.12 -15.84 10.87
N PHE A 32 2.58 -15.03 9.97
CA PHE A 32 1.39 -15.33 9.19
C PHE A 32 1.80 -15.58 7.73
N GLU A 33 1.83 -16.86 7.34
CA GLU A 33 2.42 -17.22 6.04
C GLU A 33 1.70 -18.31 5.26
N ASN A 34 2.01 -18.35 3.96
CA ASN A 34 1.56 -19.36 2.99
C ASN A 34 0.03 -19.45 2.91
N LYS A 35 -0.63 -18.30 2.69
CA LYS A 35 -2.10 -18.19 2.62
C LYS A 35 -2.55 -17.57 1.30
N LEU A 36 -3.64 -18.10 0.74
CA LEU A 36 -4.46 -17.41 -0.25
C LEU A 36 -5.83 -17.11 0.37
N ILE A 37 -6.12 -15.84 0.61
CA ILE A 37 -7.39 -15.39 1.16
C ILE A 37 -8.28 -14.96 0.01
N ASP A 38 -9.43 -15.59 -0.11
CA ASP A 38 -10.40 -15.35 -1.18
C ASP A 38 -11.57 -14.52 -0.64
N ILE A 39 -11.68 -13.29 -1.15
CA ILE A 39 -12.74 -12.31 -0.87
C ILE A 39 -13.65 -12.09 -2.09
N SER A 40 -13.71 -13.03 -3.04
CA SER A 40 -14.51 -12.89 -4.27
C SER A 40 -16.03 -12.90 -4.06
N ALA A 41 -16.51 -13.36 -2.90
CA ALA A 41 -17.94 -13.34 -2.59
C ALA A 41 -18.41 -11.91 -2.26
N SER A 42 -19.59 -11.51 -2.72
CA SER A 42 -20.08 -10.14 -2.48
C SER A 42 -20.20 -9.84 -0.98
N GLY A 43 -19.72 -8.67 -0.58
CA GLY A 43 -19.68 -8.23 0.81
C GLY A 43 -18.61 -8.94 1.66
N ALA A 44 -17.75 -9.76 1.06
CA ALA A 44 -16.65 -10.41 1.77
C ALA A 44 -15.52 -9.41 2.04
N ASP A 45 -14.90 -9.52 3.22
CA ASP A 45 -13.75 -8.68 3.57
C ASP A 45 -12.72 -9.40 4.45
N VAL A 46 -11.47 -8.96 4.38
CA VAL A 46 -10.39 -9.41 5.25
C VAL A 46 -9.60 -8.24 5.83
N ARG A 47 -9.09 -8.45 7.05
CA ARG A 47 -8.06 -7.61 7.63
C ARG A 47 -6.99 -8.43 8.33
N ILE A 48 -5.73 -8.05 8.16
CA ILE A 48 -4.60 -8.54 8.95
C ILE A 48 -4.09 -7.38 9.80
N VAL A 49 -3.99 -7.58 11.11
CA VAL A 49 -3.49 -6.58 12.07
C VAL A 49 -2.17 -7.09 12.65
N ALA A 50 -1.07 -6.48 12.26
CA ALA A 50 0.27 -6.82 12.74
C ALA A 50 0.80 -5.75 13.69
N SER A 51 1.31 -6.16 14.85
CA SER A 51 1.85 -5.26 15.86
C SER A 51 2.80 -5.97 16.81
N GLY A 52 3.67 -5.21 17.48
CA GLY A 52 4.69 -5.77 18.36
C GLY A 52 6.07 -5.75 17.71
N SER A 53 6.90 -6.73 18.00
CA SER A 53 8.28 -6.83 17.51
C SER A 53 8.50 -8.16 16.80
N ASP A 54 9.32 -8.15 15.76
CA ASP A 54 9.77 -9.35 15.04
C ASP A 54 8.62 -10.20 14.47
N TRP A 55 7.51 -9.56 14.08
CA TRP A 55 6.41 -10.24 13.39
C TRP A 55 6.67 -10.35 11.89
N THR A 56 6.08 -11.34 11.24
CA THR A 56 6.23 -11.56 9.79
C THR A 56 4.89 -11.85 9.11
N ILE A 57 4.65 -11.23 7.96
CA ILE A 57 3.63 -11.64 6.98
C ILE A 57 4.36 -12.04 5.70
N ARG A 58 4.26 -13.32 5.30
CA ARG A 58 5.07 -13.87 4.18
C ARG A 58 4.24 -14.74 3.25
N ASN A 59 4.42 -14.64 1.94
CA ASN A 59 3.74 -15.52 0.96
C ASN A 59 2.22 -15.52 1.16
N VAL A 60 1.62 -14.33 1.23
CA VAL A 60 0.18 -14.15 1.42
C VAL A 60 -0.42 -13.46 0.21
N GLY A 61 -1.40 -14.09 -0.41
CA GLY A 61 -2.22 -13.46 -1.45
C GLY A 61 -3.63 -13.16 -0.94
N VAL A 62 -4.19 -12.03 -1.36
CA VAL A 62 -5.63 -11.77 -1.30
C VAL A 62 -6.15 -11.71 -2.73
N THR A 63 -7.12 -12.55 -3.05
CA THR A 63 -7.80 -12.59 -4.35
C THR A 63 -9.28 -12.25 -4.20
N GLY A 64 -9.84 -11.65 -5.24
CA GLY A 64 -11.15 -11.02 -5.22
C GLY A 64 -11.02 -9.52 -5.02
N GLU A 65 -11.85 -8.78 -5.76
CA GLU A 65 -11.93 -7.33 -5.67
C GLU A 65 -12.78 -6.95 -4.45
N ALA A 66 -12.33 -5.98 -3.64
CA ALA A 66 -13.11 -5.53 -2.50
C ALA A 66 -14.31 -4.68 -2.94
N ASP A 67 -15.51 -5.05 -2.48
CA ASP A 67 -16.76 -4.32 -2.75
C ASP A 67 -17.32 -3.58 -1.51
N THR A 68 -16.59 -3.63 -0.39
CA THR A 68 -16.97 -2.99 0.88
C THR A 68 -15.98 -1.92 1.33
N SER A 69 -16.54 -0.75 1.68
CA SER A 69 -15.82 0.38 2.29
C SER A 69 -15.70 0.23 3.81
N GLY A 70 -14.55 0.62 4.35
CA GLY A 70 -14.35 0.78 5.78
C GLY A 70 -15.02 2.02 6.40
N PRO A 71 -14.99 2.16 7.74
CA PRO A 71 -15.59 3.28 8.47
C PRO A 71 -14.79 4.56 8.23
N HIS A 72 -15.18 5.33 7.22
CA HIS A 72 -14.57 6.62 6.97
C HIS A 72 -15.55 7.70 6.47
N PRO A 73 -15.68 8.81 7.20
CA PRO A 73 -16.30 10.01 6.65
C PRO A 73 -15.31 10.82 5.76
N PRO A 74 -15.81 11.62 4.81
CA PRO A 74 -17.11 11.45 4.16
C PRO A 74 -17.14 10.13 3.36
N GLY A 75 -18.31 9.50 3.27
CA GLY A 75 -18.51 8.22 2.56
C GLY A 75 -19.54 7.31 3.22
N LYS A 76 -20.09 6.36 2.46
CA LYS A 76 -20.93 5.28 3.01
C LYS A 76 -20.03 4.24 3.65
N ASN A 77 -20.13 4.06 4.97
CA ASN A 77 -19.56 2.88 5.62
C ASN A 77 -20.39 1.67 5.18
N LEU A 78 -19.74 0.70 4.53
CA LEU A 78 -20.38 -0.53 4.05
C LEU A 78 -20.08 -1.72 4.97
N GLY A 79 -19.53 -1.47 6.16
CA GLY A 79 -19.24 -2.49 7.16
C GLY A 79 -17.89 -3.19 7.00
N GLY A 80 -17.04 -2.73 6.06
CA GLY A 80 -15.72 -3.30 5.81
C GLY A 80 -14.60 -2.68 6.65
N TYR A 81 -13.36 -2.98 6.27
CA TYR A 81 -12.14 -2.42 6.81
C TYR A 81 -11.54 -1.35 5.88
N PRO A 82 -10.83 -0.35 6.45
CA PRO A 82 -10.26 0.73 5.66
C PRO A 82 -9.05 0.27 4.82
N ASN A 83 -8.34 -0.76 5.29
CA ASN A 83 -7.19 -1.35 4.62
C ASN A 83 -7.18 -2.86 4.87
N LEU A 84 -6.63 -3.64 3.94
CA LEU A 84 -6.44 -5.09 4.12
C LEU A 84 -5.40 -5.42 5.18
N ILE A 85 -4.33 -4.63 5.29
CA ILE A 85 -3.31 -4.78 6.34
C ILE A 85 -3.27 -3.50 7.18
N THR A 86 -3.22 -3.66 8.50
CA THR A 86 -2.83 -2.60 9.43
C THR A 86 -1.57 -3.06 10.15
N ALA A 87 -0.46 -2.34 10.01
CA ALA A 87 0.83 -2.77 10.55
C ALA A 87 1.48 -1.68 11.42
N SER A 88 2.16 -2.08 12.50
CA SER A 88 2.91 -1.21 13.41
C SER A 88 4.00 -1.97 14.15
N GLY A 89 4.86 -1.29 14.91
CA GLY A 89 5.96 -1.93 15.63
C GLY A 89 7.12 -2.29 14.72
N THR A 90 7.75 -3.44 14.89
CA THR A 90 8.85 -3.90 14.04
C THR A 90 8.52 -5.23 13.39
N GLY A 91 8.68 -5.34 12.08
CA GLY A 91 8.41 -6.61 11.37
C GLY A 91 8.62 -6.54 9.87
N THR A 92 8.19 -7.60 9.19
CA THR A 92 8.40 -7.78 7.75
C THR A 92 7.12 -8.15 7.03
N ILE A 93 6.92 -7.56 5.85
CA ILE A 93 5.89 -7.95 4.88
C ILE A 93 6.60 -8.32 3.59
N GLU A 94 6.57 -9.61 3.21
CA GLU A 94 7.31 -10.08 2.04
C GLU A 94 6.52 -11.08 1.17
N HIS A 95 6.71 -11.00 -0.16
CA HIS A 95 5.99 -11.83 -1.14
C HIS A 95 4.46 -11.78 -0.94
N VAL A 96 3.89 -10.57 -0.85
CA VAL A 96 2.46 -10.37 -0.58
C VAL A 96 1.76 -9.81 -1.80
N TYR A 97 0.63 -10.42 -2.18
CA TYR A 97 -0.21 -9.97 -3.29
C TYR A 97 -1.51 -9.34 -2.76
N LEU A 98 -1.67 -8.03 -2.98
CA LEU A 98 -2.85 -7.21 -2.68
C LEU A 98 -3.33 -6.52 -3.98
N GLY A 99 -3.44 -7.31 -5.06
CA GLY A 99 -3.46 -6.80 -6.42
C GLY A 99 -4.83 -6.72 -7.11
N ASP A 100 -5.87 -7.34 -6.55
CA ASP A 100 -7.20 -7.35 -7.20
C ASP A 100 -8.00 -6.05 -6.92
N GLY A 101 -7.57 -5.21 -5.98
CA GLY A 101 -8.12 -3.86 -5.81
C GLY A 101 -9.57 -3.82 -5.35
N VAL A 102 -10.38 -2.95 -5.96
CA VAL A 102 -11.82 -2.79 -5.65
C VAL A 102 -12.70 -3.08 -6.86
N SER A 103 -13.92 -3.57 -6.62
CA SER A 103 -14.84 -3.99 -7.69
C SER A 103 -15.73 -2.89 -8.25
N GLY A 104 -15.51 -1.65 -7.81
CA GLY A 104 -16.38 -0.55 -8.18
C GLY A 104 -15.90 0.79 -7.69
N ASP A 105 -16.31 1.80 -8.44
CA ASP A 105 -16.19 3.19 -8.03
C ASP A 105 -16.94 3.38 -6.71
N MET A 106 -16.44 4.30 -5.88
CA MET A 106 -17.01 4.65 -4.58
C MET A 106 -16.77 3.67 -3.42
N VAL A 107 -16.06 2.55 -3.63
CA VAL A 107 -15.54 1.73 -2.53
C VAL A 107 -14.30 2.39 -1.95
N ARG A 108 -14.31 2.86 -0.69
CA ARG A 108 -13.15 3.54 -0.06
C ARG A 108 -12.24 2.54 0.64
N LYS A 109 -11.08 2.25 0.04
CA LYS A 109 -10.15 1.25 0.58
C LYS A 109 -8.71 1.45 0.14
N GLY A 110 -7.77 1.13 1.03
CA GLY A 110 -6.34 1.02 0.73
C GLY A 110 -5.81 -0.40 0.96
N ALA A 111 -4.55 -0.64 0.60
CA ALA A 111 -3.93 -1.95 0.83
C ALA A 111 -3.37 -2.05 2.25
N ILE A 112 -2.46 -1.14 2.61
CA ILE A 112 -1.74 -1.14 3.89
C ILE A 112 -1.93 0.21 4.61
N GLY A 113 -2.38 0.15 5.86
CA GLY A 113 -2.48 1.30 6.75
C GLY A 113 -1.47 1.24 7.89
N ILE A 114 -0.69 2.30 8.06
CA ILE A 114 0.24 2.47 9.17
C ILE A 114 -0.33 3.54 10.12
N PRO A 115 -0.51 3.24 11.42
CA PRO A 115 -1.08 4.19 12.36
C PRO A 115 -0.12 5.35 12.62
N LYS A 116 -0.69 6.51 12.97
CA LYS A 116 0.08 7.71 13.34
C LYS A 116 1.11 7.46 14.45
N SER A 117 0.78 6.59 15.41
CA SER A 117 1.64 6.25 16.56
C SER A 117 2.78 5.28 16.21
N PHE A 118 2.92 4.88 14.94
CA PHE A 118 3.99 4.00 14.49
C PHE A 118 5.37 4.61 14.75
N ALA A 119 6.20 3.90 15.52
CA ALA A 119 7.53 4.32 15.96
C ALA A 119 8.62 3.26 15.72
N GLY A 120 8.29 2.16 15.02
CA GLY A 120 9.23 1.08 14.74
C GLY A 120 9.73 1.10 13.30
N HIS A 121 10.08 -0.08 12.78
CA HIS A 121 10.60 -0.26 11.42
C HIS A 121 9.92 -1.43 10.71
N ILE A 122 9.48 -1.24 9.47
CA ILE A 122 8.90 -2.34 8.68
C ILE A 122 9.62 -2.47 7.34
N ASP A 123 10.13 -3.67 7.09
CA ASP A 123 10.64 -4.09 5.79
C ASP A 123 9.48 -4.58 4.91
N ILE A 124 9.40 -4.06 3.68
CA ILE A 124 8.34 -4.34 2.72
C ILE A 124 9.01 -4.77 1.41
N THR A 125 9.02 -6.07 1.13
CA THR A 125 9.78 -6.64 0.01
C THR A 125 8.88 -7.41 -0.94
N GLU A 126 8.96 -7.15 -2.24
CA GLU A 126 8.23 -7.94 -3.25
C GLU A 126 6.72 -7.99 -2.99
N VAL A 127 6.15 -6.83 -2.65
CA VAL A 127 4.72 -6.66 -2.42
C VAL A 127 4.06 -6.02 -3.64
N THR A 128 2.95 -6.60 -4.09
CA THR A 128 2.11 -6.05 -5.16
C THR A 128 0.87 -5.39 -4.58
N MET A 129 0.62 -4.12 -4.93
CA MET A 129 -0.58 -3.37 -4.53
C MET A 129 -1.20 -2.69 -5.74
N ASN A 130 -2.40 -3.12 -6.13
CA ASN A 130 -3.04 -2.64 -7.35
C ASN A 130 -4.53 -2.32 -7.16
N GLY A 131 -5.00 -1.29 -7.85
CA GLY A 131 -6.43 -1.02 -8.01
C GLY A 131 -7.13 -0.46 -6.76
N TRP A 132 -6.42 0.25 -5.88
CA TRP A 132 -7.02 0.83 -4.67
C TRP A 132 -7.54 2.24 -4.93
N THR A 133 -8.78 2.53 -4.52
CA THR A 133 -9.31 3.91 -4.56
C THR A 133 -8.60 4.84 -3.59
N GLY A 134 -8.13 4.29 -2.46
CA GLY A 134 -7.37 5.02 -1.46
C GLY A 134 -5.90 5.08 -1.81
N ASN A 135 -5.07 4.91 -0.77
CA ASN A 135 -3.63 4.80 -0.95
C ASN A 135 -3.28 3.31 -1.02
N ALA A 136 -2.31 2.90 -1.83
CA ALA A 136 -1.77 1.54 -1.69
C ALA A 136 -1.14 1.39 -0.29
N ILE A 137 -0.29 2.33 0.13
CA ILE A 137 0.11 2.46 1.53
C ILE A 137 -0.12 3.86 2.09
N TYR A 138 -0.72 3.94 3.28
CA TYR A 138 -0.88 5.17 4.04
C TYR A 138 -0.03 5.15 5.30
N ALA A 139 1.07 5.92 5.32
CA ALA A 139 1.98 5.98 6.46
C ALA A 139 2.43 7.40 6.86
N GLY A 140 2.11 8.43 6.08
CA GLY A 140 2.56 9.81 6.35
C GLY A 140 2.15 10.35 7.72
N GLY A 141 1.13 9.77 8.38
CA GLY A 141 0.77 10.14 9.74
C GLY A 141 1.91 10.02 10.76
N ALA A 142 2.82 9.07 10.57
CA ALA A 142 3.97 8.85 11.45
C ALA A 142 4.98 10.01 11.45
N ALA A 143 5.03 10.79 10.37
CA ALA A 143 5.92 11.94 10.20
C ALA A 143 5.36 13.26 10.77
N LYS A 144 4.13 13.26 11.32
CA LYS A 144 3.62 14.45 12.01
C LYS A 144 4.51 14.77 13.21
N SER A 145 4.54 16.04 13.64
CA SER A 145 5.20 16.44 14.90
C SER A 145 4.70 15.70 16.14
N SER A 146 3.50 15.11 16.08
CA SER A 146 2.89 14.26 17.11
C SER A 146 2.78 12.79 16.68
N GLY A 147 3.41 12.40 15.59
CA GLY A 147 3.54 11.04 15.10
C GLY A 147 4.66 10.28 15.80
N GLY A 148 4.72 8.97 15.58
CA GLY A 148 5.71 8.11 16.24
C GLY A 148 7.10 8.10 15.59
N GLY A 149 7.27 8.66 14.38
CA GLY A 149 8.57 8.70 13.71
C GLY A 149 9.08 7.34 13.19
N GLY A 150 8.19 6.35 13.06
CA GLY A 150 8.57 5.04 12.52
C GLY A 150 8.86 5.07 11.02
N THR A 151 9.78 4.19 10.60
CA THR A 151 10.34 4.16 9.24
C THR A 151 9.91 2.91 8.47
N LEU A 152 9.97 3.00 7.14
CA LEU A 152 9.68 1.89 6.24
C LEU A 152 10.86 1.69 5.28
N ALA A 153 11.11 0.44 4.88
CA ALA A 153 12.04 0.12 3.80
C ALA A 153 11.31 -0.69 2.75
N PHE A 154 11.21 -0.15 1.53
CA PHE A 154 10.59 -0.84 0.40
C PHE A 154 11.66 -1.36 -0.56
N ASP A 155 11.52 -2.60 -1.00
CA ASP A 155 12.40 -3.21 -1.98
C ASP A 155 11.62 -4.10 -2.96
N ARG A 156 11.91 -3.99 -4.26
CA ARG A 156 11.30 -4.82 -5.34
C ARG A 156 9.76 -4.84 -5.32
N CYS A 157 9.11 -3.76 -4.92
CA CYS A 157 7.65 -3.70 -4.90
C CYS A 157 7.06 -3.29 -6.25
N LEU A 158 5.76 -3.60 -6.42
CA LEU A 158 4.97 -3.18 -7.58
C LEU A 158 3.70 -2.48 -7.10
N MET A 159 3.52 -1.22 -7.47
CA MET A 159 2.29 -0.50 -7.18
C MET A 159 1.64 0.03 -8.45
N LYS A 160 0.41 -0.39 -8.74
CA LYS A 160 -0.27 -0.07 -10.00
C LYS A 160 -1.67 0.52 -9.77
N ASN A 161 -2.11 1.47 -10.60
CA ASN A 161 -3.50 1.94 -10.66
C ASN A 161 -4.11 2.30 -9.30
N ASN A 162 -3.37 3.00 -8.44
CA ASN A 162 -3.89 3.46 -7.16
C ASN A 162 -4.29 4.92 -7.31
N ASN A 163 -5.43 5.32 -6.75
CA ASN A 163 -5.88 6.69 -6.88
C ASN A 163 -5.11 7.59 -5.89
N ILE A 164 -5.57 7.88 -4.68
CA ILE A 164 -5.00 8.98 -3.84
C ILE A 164 -3.46 9.05 -3.79
N SER A 165 -2.79 7.91 -3.56
CA SER A 165 -1.37 7.76 -3.88
C SER A 165 -0.94 6.29 -3.87
N HIS A 166 0.15 5.95 -4.55
CA HIS A 166 0.74 4.62 -4.39
C HIS A 166 1.48 4.54 -3.05
N LEU A 167 2.33 5.53 -2.78
CA LEU A 167 3.03 5.68 -1.51
C LEU A 167 2.65 6.99 -0.83
N ARG A 168 2.00 6.94 0.34
CA ARG A 168 1.87 8.10 1.23
C ARG A 168 2.84 8.04 2.39
N ILE A 169 4.06 8.55 2.20
CA ILE A 169 5.20 8.36 3.10
C ILE A 169 5.97 9.67 3.28
N ALA A 170 6.45 9.94 4.50
CA ALA A 170 7.07 11.21 4.83
C ALA A 170 8.12 11.14 5.96
N THR A 171 8.24 10.01 6.66
CA THR A 171 9.15 9.92 7.81
C THR A 171 10.60 9.88 7.34
N ASP A 172 11.46 10.67 7.98
CA ASP A 172 12.90 10.66 7.76
C ASP A 172 13.49 9.24 7.87
N GLY A 173 14.41 8.90 6.97
CA GLY A 173 15.04 7.58 6.91
C GLY A 173 14.22 6.50 6.21
N THR A 174 13.01 6.81 5.72
CA THR A 174 12.25 5.87 4.86
C THR A 174 12.96 5.70 3.51
N THR A 175 13.03 4.47 3.02
CA THR A 175 13.71 4.16 1.74
C THR A 175 12.82 3.38 0.78
N VAL A 176 12.94 3.65 -0.51
CA VAL A 176 12.25 2.94 -1.59
C VAL A 176 13.28 2.55 -2.64
N LYS A 177 13.42 1.24 -2.89
CA LYS A 177 14.44 0.71 -3.79
C LYS A 177 13.86 -0.28 -4.79
N ASN A 178 14.43 -0.31 -6.00
CA ASN A 178 14.14 -1.34 -7.01
C ASN A 178 12.63 -1.50 -7.30
N THR A 179 11.85 -0.43 -7.16
CA THR A 179 10.38 -0.49 -7.09
C THR A 179 9.77 0.16 -8.32
N VAL A 180 8.65 -0.41 -8.79
CA VAL A 180 7.91 0.09 -9.95
C VAL A 180 6.56 0.63 -9.51
N ILE A 181 6.26 1.86 -9.92
CA ILE A 181 5.03 2.59 -9.60
C ILE A 181 4.46 3.13 -10.91
N TYR A 182 3.24 2.74 -11.30
CA TYR A 182 2.66 3.26 -12.55
C TYR A 182 1.15 3.18 -12.63
N ASN A 183 0.57 4.00 -13.50
CA ASN A 183 -0.85 3.90 -13.87
C ASN A 183 -1.03 3.49 -15.34
N THR A 184 -2.21 2.96 -15.67
CA THR A 184 -2.56 2.43 -17.00
C THR A 184 -3.90 2.92 -17.53
N ASN A 185 -4.37 4.08 -17.07
CA ASN A 185 -5.72 4.64 -17.28
C ASN A 185 -6.87 3.88 -16.59
N ASP A 186 -6.59 2.76 -15.93
CA ASP A 186 -7.54 2.00 -15.13
C ASP A 186 -7.51 2.39 -13.63
N VAL A 187 -7.24 3.67 -13.33
CA VAL A 187 -7.22 4.17 -11.95
C VAL A 187 -8.66 4.29 -11.44
N PRO A 188 -9.05 3.62 -10.35
CA PRO A 188 -10.43 3.62 -9.87
C PRO A 188 -10.82 4.97 -9.25
N LEU A 189 -12.10 5.36 -9.33
CA LEU A 189 -12.54 6.65 -8.78
C LEU A 189 -12.60 6.62 -7.25
N HIS A 190 -12.00 7.64 -6.62
CA HIS A 190 -12.07 7.76 -5.17
C HIS A 190 -13.40 8.42 -4.76
N PRO A 191 -14.14 7.84 -3.79
CA PRO A 191 -15.49 8.31 -3.43
C PRO A 191 -15.56 9.75 -2.91
N ILE A 192 -14.44 10.31 -2.46
CA ILE A 192 -14.40 11.66 -1.88
C ILE A 192 -13.89 12.64 -2.92
N ASN A 193 -14.53 13.81 -2.95
CA ASN A 193 -14.32 14.92 -3.89
C ASN A 193 -14.97 14.73 -5.27
N GLY A 194 -16.16 14.13 -5.30
CA GLY A 194 -16.98 14.08 -6.52
C GLY A 194 -16.65 12.93 -7.47
N GLY A 195 -15.99 11.86 -7.00
CA GLY A 195 -15.68 10.70 -7.83
C GLY A 195 -14.62 11.01 -8.88
N VAL A 196 -13.49 11.60 -8.45
CA VAL A 196 -12.42 12.02 -9.35
C VAL A 196 -11.19 11.14 -9.20
N VAL A 197 -10.42 11.06 -10.28
CA VAL A 197 -9.02 10.62 -10.18
C VAL A 197 -8.17 11.79 -9.69
N ASN A 198 -7.27 11.51 -8.75
CA ASN A 198 -6.33 12.46 -8.17
C ASN A 198 -5.07 11.72 -7.74
N SER A 199 -4.45 11.00 -8.67
CA SER A 199 -3.40 10.05 -8.34
C SER A 199 -2.02 10.67 -8.20
N ARG A 200 -1.25 10.12 -7.29
CA ARG A 200 0.14 10.51 -7.06
C ARG A 200 0.99 9.27 -6.94
N GLY A 201 2.08 9.17 -7.70
CA GLY A 201 3.04 8.09 -7.50
C GLY A 201 3.50 8.06 -6.05
N VAL A 202 3.98 9.20 -5.56
CA VAL A 202 4.33 9.39 -4.15
C VAL A 202 3.83 10.73 -3.64
N TYR A 203 3.31 10.73 -2.42
CA TYR A 203 2.88 11.94 -1.71
C TYR A 203 3.30 11.90 -0.24
N ASP A 204 3.88 12.97 0.28
CA ASP A 204 4.20 13.05 1.71
C ASP A 204 2.98 13.38 2.58
N GLY A 205 2.29 14.47 2.26
CA GLY A 205 1.14 15.04 2.96
C GLY A 205 1.40 15.54 4.38
N TYR A 206 2.54 15.21 4.98
CA TYR A 206 3.00 15.60 6.31
C TYR A 206 4.54 15.63 6.31
N GLY A 207 5.15 15.82 7.48
CA GLY A 207 6.60 15.92 7.62
C GLY A 207 7.09 17.38 7.63
N THR A 208 8.40 17.54 7.49
CA THR A 208 9.15 18.80 7.50
C THR A 208 10.29 18.73 6.49
N GLU A 209 10.85 19.88 6.10
CA GLU A 209 11.88 19.92 5.05
C GLU A 209 13.18 19.20 5.46
N SER A 210 13.41 19.04 6.77
CA SER A 210 14.51 18.25 7.31
C SER A 210 14.31 16.74 7.22
N ASP A 211 13.07 16.27 7.07
CA ASP A 211 12.80 14.84 6.87
C ASP A 211 13.20 14.45 5.44
N VAL A 212 13.81 13.27 5.29
CA VAL A 212 14.28 12.76 4.01
C VAL A 212 13.74 11.36 3.71
N VAL A 213 13.08 11.22 2.56
CA VAL A 213 12.75 9.92 1.96
C VAL A 213 13.64 9.68 0.76
N THR A 214 14.27 8.52 0.68
CA THR A 214 15.21 8.19 -0.39
C THR A 214 14.62 7.18 -1.37
N PHE A 215 14.70 7.48 -2.67
CA PHE A 215 14.30 6.63 -3.78
C PHE A 215 15.54 6.23 -4.59
N GLU A 216 15.70 4.94 -4.86
CA GLU A 216 16.87 4.41 -5.58
C GLU A 216 16.48 3.33 -6.57
N ASN A 217 16.89 3.48 -7.84
CA ASN A 217 16.59 2.49 -8.88
C ASN A 217 15.07 2.21 -8.98
N CYS A 218 14.27 3.27 -9.03
CA CYS A 218 12.83 3.17 -9.18
C CYS A 218 12.39 3.53 -10.60
N ASP A 219 11.28 2.94 -11.04
CA ASP A 219 10.56 3.37 -12.24
C ASP A 219 9.18 3.90 -11.80
N ILE A 220 8.95 5.20 -11.99
CA ILE A 220 7.74 5.88 -11.55
C ILE A 220 7.09 6.55 -12.75
N ASP A 221 5.94 6.03 -13.19
CA ASP A 221 5.17 6.56 -14.32
C ASP A 221 3.74 6.90 -13.89
N CYS A 222 3.56 8.12 -13.39
CA CYS A 222 2.25 8.67 -13.02
C CYS A 222 2.08 10.04 -13.68
N THR A 223 1.40 10.04 -14.82
CA THR A 223 1.19 11.18 -15.71
C THR A 223 -0.30 11.42 -15.90
N ASP A 224 -0.70 12.64 -16.27
CA ASP A 224 -2.09 12.92 -16.62
C ASP A 224 -2.60 11.97 -17.72
N SER A 225 -1.73 11.62 -18.67
CA SER A 225 -2.02 10.71 -19.79
C SER A 225 -2.26 9.26 -19.42
N ASN A 226 -1.77 8.80 -18.26
CA ASN A 226 -1.96 7.42 -17.80
C ASN A 226 -2.88 7.33 -16.58
N THR A 227 -3.50 8.45 -16.17
CA THR A 227 -4.27 8.60 -14.92
C THR A 227 -5.63 9.30 -15.15
N ASN A 228 -6.08 9.46 -16.40
CA ASN A 228 -7.32 10.18 -16.72
C ASN A 228 -7.38 11.62 -16.16
N GLY A 229 -6.24 12.35 -16.16
CA GLY A 229 -6.23 13.82 -16.16
C GLY A 229 -5.92 14.57 -14.86
N ALA A 230 -5.50 13.91 -13.78
CA ALA A 230 -4.97 14.60 -12.60
C ALA A 230 -3.96 13.73 -11.85
N ALA A 231 -2.70 13.79 -12.29
CA ALA A 231 -1.61 13.01 -11.75
C ALA A 231 -0.38 13.84 -11.36
N SER A 232 0.43 13.30 -10.46
CA SER A 232 1.81 13.73 -10.29
C SER A 232 2.68 12.53 -9.97
N ALA A 233 3.91 12.50 -10.46
CA ALA A 233 4.82 11.42 -10.12
C ALA A 233 5.24 11.51 -8.66
N LEU A 234 5.74 12.69 -8.25
CA LEU A 234 6.23 12.94 -6.89
C LEU A 234 5.65 14.25 -6.36
N VAL A 235 5.12 14.20 -5.13
CA VAL A 235 4.63 15.37 -4.39
C VAL A 235 5.29 15.40 -3.02
N ALA A 236 6.36 16.18 -2.92
CA ALA A 236 7.18 16.42 -1.75
C ALA A 236 6.84 17.82 -1.16
N ALA A 237 5.60 17.97 -0.68
CA ALA A 237 5.05 19.26 -0.26
C ALA A 237 5.65 19.79 1.07
N HIS A 238 6.24 18.91 1.86
CA HIS A 238 6.77 19.19 3.19
C HIS A 238 8.13 18.52 3.41
N THR A 239 8.28 17.27 3.01
CA THR A 239 9.48 16.43 3.17
C THR A 239 10.41 16.55 1.97
N THR A 240 11.70 16.27 2.13
CA THR A 240 12.63 16.18 0.99
C THR A 240 12.63 14.77 0.40
N PHE A 241 12.34 14.64 -0.90
CA PHE A 241 12.50 13.39 -1.65
C PHE A 241 13.82 13.38 -2.39
N LYS A 242 14.73 12.48 -2.01
CA LYS A 242 16.01 12.27 -2.69
C LYS A 242 15.89 11.11 -3.66
N VAL A 243 15.90 11.40 -4.96
CA VAL A 243 15.70 10.43 -6.03
C VAL A 243 17.01 10.21 -6.76
N LYS A 244 17.46 8.94 -6.83
CA LYS A 244 18.72 8.58 -7.47
C LYS A 244 18.61 7.37 -8.40
N ASN A 245 19.27 7.46 -9.55
CA ASN A 245 19.38 6.37 -10.53
C ASN A 245 18.02 5.79 -10.94
N SER A 246 17.03 6.66 -11.19
CA SER A 246 15.62 6.27 -11.39
C SER A 246 15.09 6.77 -12.74
N GLN A 247 13.95 6.23 -13.18
CA GLN A 247 13.13 6.79 -14.24
C GLN A 247 11.88 7.39 -13.62
N VAL A 248 11.56 8.64 -13.94
CA VAL A 248 10.37 9.32 -13.41
C VAL A 248 9.64 10.09 -14.51
N LYS A 249 8.44 9.62 -14.84
CA LYS A 249 7.50 10.23 -15.78
C LYS A 249 6.34 10.85 -15.02
N GLY A 250 6.18 12.16 -15.22
CA GLY A 250 5.14 12.97 -14.61
C GLY A 250 5.69 14.12 -13.79
N SER A 251 4.78 14.89 -13.19
CA SER A 251 5.15 16.11 -12.46
C SER A 251 5.89 15.81 -11.18
N LEU A 252 6.97 16.57 -10.93
CA LEU A 252 7.69 16.63 -9.67
C LEU A 252 7.31 17.93 -8.97
N ILE A 253 6.75 17.84 -7.76
CA ILE A 253 6.22 19.00 -7.03
C ILE A 253 6.90 19.09 -5.67
N GLY A 254 7.41 20.28 -5.34
CA GLY A 254 8.02 20.57 -4.04
C GLY A 254 9.49 20.16 -3.93
N ASN A 255 9.90 19.70 -2.76
CA ASN A 255 11.29 19.46 -2.39
C ASN A 255 11.81 18.12 -2.95
N VAL A 256 12.04 18.06 -4.26
CA VAL A 256 12.56 16.89 -4.95
C VAL A 256 14.00 17.13 -5.40
N GLU A 257 14.94 16.39 -4.81
CA GLU A 257 16.34 16.37 -5.20
C GLU A 257 16.61 15.17 -6.11
N SER A 258 17.15 15.40 -7.31
CA SER A 258 17.36 14.35 -8.30
C SER A 258 18.83 14.17 -8.67
N THR A 259 19.28 12.93 -8.80
CA THR A 259 20.63 12.57 -9.28
C THR A 259 20.54 11.38 -10.23
N ASN A 260 21.02 11.52 -11.48
CA ASN A 260 20.90 10.48 -12.52
C ASN A 260 19.45 9.99 -12.71
N VAL A 261 18.50 10.91 -12.84
CA VAL A 261 17.09 10.60 -13.05
C VAL A 261 16.73 10.84 -14.52
N GLY A 262 16.18 9.82 -15.18
CA GLY A 262 15.62 9.93 -16.53
C GLY A 262 14.11 10.22 -16.52
N SER A 263 13.58 10.56 -17.69
CA SER A 263 12.17 10.89 -17.95
C SER A 263 11.65 10.11 -19.15
#